data_AF-A0A1B6JMA2-F1
#
_entry.id   AF-A0A1B6JMA2-F1
#
_cell.length_a   1.000
_cell.length_b   1.000
_cell.length_c   1.000
_cell.angle_alpha   90.00
_cell.angle_beta   90.00
_cell.angle_gamma   90.00
#
_symmetry.space_group_name_H-M   'P 1'
#
loop_
_entity.id
_entity.type
_entity.pdbx_description
1 polymer ?
#
loop_
_entity_poly.entity_id
_entity_poly.type
_entity_poly.pdbx_seq_one_letter_code
_entity_poly.pdbx_strand_id
1 'polypeptide(L)'
;MPRVLQINLQHSRAASAAFCQFFLQEGFDLALIQEPWLHQGRVAGLNETKGKLIYCTSLRNVRTCILLRRGLDFLTLNEFCSRDLTVGTLTWKNGGIVQSTIVGSVYLPYDARELPPSRDLELLVEEAQARRQQLLLGCDANAHHSAGWGSTNTNPRDFLSSHESNRAEWWNIHG
;
A
#
# COMPACT_ATOMS: atom_id res chain seq x y z
N MET A 1 -8.04 -14.77 -3.04
CA MET A 1 -7.62 -13.43 -2.60
C MET A 1 -7.95 -12.45 -3.70
N PRO A 2 -8.37 -11.20 -3.40
CA PRO A 2 -8.64 -10.19 -4.42
C PRO A 2 -7.38 -9.90 -5.25
N ARG A 3 -7.55 -9.51 -6.52
CA ARG A 3 -6.44 -9.12 -7.39
C ARG A 3 -5.93 -7.74 -7.01
N VAL A 4 -4.69 -7.67 -6.57
CA VAL A 4 -4.07 -6.46 -6.05
C VAL A 4 -3.02 -5.93 -7.02
N LEU A 5 -3.00 -4.61 -7.20
CA LEU A 5 -1.98 -3.88 -7.95
C LEU A 5 -1.23 -2.94 -7.01
N GLN A 6 0.10 -2.88 -7.08
CA GLN A 6 0.90 -1.86 -6.42
C GLN A 6 1.44 -0.87 -7.46
N ILE A 7 1.43 0.43 -7.18
CA ILE A 7 2.02 1.44 -8.06
C ILE A 7 2.43 2.71 -7.30
N ASN A 8 3.61 3.25 -7.62
CA ASN A 8 3.96 4.64 -7.33
C ASN A 8 3.62 5.52 -8.56
N LEU A 9 2.77 6.53 -8.39
CA LEU A 9 2.34 7.43 -9.47
C LEU A 9 3.21 8.67 -9.66
N GLN A 10 4.21 8.90 -8.79
CA GLN A 10 5.17 10.00 -8.84
C GLN A 10 4.50 11.37 -9.03
N HIS A 11 3.35 11.56 -8.38
CA HIS A 11 2.50 12.74 -8.48
C HIS A 11 2.02 13.08 -9.91
N SER A 12 2.14 12.15 -10.85
CA SER A 12 1.89 12.40 -12.28
C SER A 12 0.43 12.24 -12.64
N ARG A 13 -0.18 13.33 -13.13
CA ARG A 13 -1.54 13.31 -13.70
C ARG A 13 -1.68 12.32 -14.86
N ALA A 14 -0.65 12.23 -15.71
CA ALA A 14 -0.65 11.31 -16.86
C ALA A 14 -0.56 9.86 -16.41
N ALA A 15 0.29 9.56 -15.41
CA ALA A 15 0.37 8.23 -14.83
C ALA A 15 -0.95 7.82 -14.18
N SER A 16 -1.61 8.72 -13.43
CA SER A 16 -2.94 8.46 -12.85
C SER A 16 -3.98 8.09 -13.91
N ALA A 17 -4.01 8.79 -15.05
CA ALA A 17 -4.96 8.51 -16.13
C ALA A 17 -4.69 7.15 -16.81
N ALA A 18 -3.42 6.87 -17.13
CA ALA A 18 -3.02 5.58 -17.70
C ALA A 18 -3.32 4.43 -16.74
N PHE A 19 -3.02 4.62 -15.45
CA PHE A 19 -3.36 3.70 -14.39
C PHE A 19 -4.86 3.42 -14.32
N CYS A 20 -5.72 4.44 -14.40
CA CYS A 20 -7.18 4.23 -14.36
C CYS A 20 -7.67 3.31 -15.48
N GLN A 21 -7.15 3.49 -16.69
CA GLN A 21 -7.48 2.63 -17.83
C GLN A 21 -7.00 1.19 -17.60
N PHE A 22 -5.75 1.04 -17.17
CA PHE A 22 -5.16 -0.27 -16.88
C PHE A 22 -5.88 -1.01 -15.75
N PHE A 23 -6.19 -0.32 -14.64
CA PHE A 23 -6.90 -0.87 -13.49
C PHE A 23 -8.26 -1.46 -13.89
N LEU A 24 -9.00 -0.76 -14.76
CA LEU A 24 -10.29 -1.19 -15.26
C LEU A 24 -10.18 -2.32 -16.29
N GLN A 25 -9.29 -2.18 -17.27
CA GLN A 25 -9.12 -3.15 -18.37
C GLN A 25 -8.68 -4.51 -17.84
N GLU A 26 -7.72 -4.51 -16.92
CA GLU A 26 -7.20 -5.74 -16.35
C GLU A 26 -8.13 -6.34 -15.28
N GLY A 27 -9.10 -5.59 -14.77
CA GLY A 27 -10.06 -6.09 -13.77
C GLY A 27 -9.41 -6.35 -12.41
N PHE A 28 -8.61 -5.41 -11.92
CA PHE A 28 -8.08 -5.44 -10.55
C PHE A 28 -9.17 -5.11 -9.53
N ASP A 29 -9.05 -5.68 -8.33
CA ASP A 29 -9.98 -5.46 -7.22
C ASP A 29 -9.54 -4.30 -6.32
N LEU A 30 -8.24 -4.13 -6.16
CA LEU A 30 -7.60 -3.24 -5.20
C LEU A 30 -6.30 -2.70 -5.80
N ALA A 31 -6.01 -1.41 -5.58
CA ALA A 31 -4.69 -0.85 -5.85
C ALA A 31 -4.11 -0.16 -4.61
N LEU A 32 -2.84 -0.45 -4.34
CA LEU A 32 -2.01 0.14 -3.29
C LEU A 32 -1.12 1.21 -3.93
N ILE A 33 -1.47 2.47 -3.73
CA ILE A 33 -0.93 3.59 -4.51
C ILE A 33 -0.03 4.45 -3.62
N GLN A 34 1.19 4.72 -4.11
CA GLN A 34 2.14 5.69 -3.54
C GLN A 34 2.26 6.92 -4.44
N GLU A 35 2.63 8.06 -3.85
CA GLU A 35 2.74 9.38 -4.47
C GLU A 35 1.60 9.71 -5.45
N PRO A 36 0.33 9.68 -5.02
CA PRO A 36 -0.76 10.05 -5.89
C PRO A 36 -0.65 11.51 -6.35
N TRP A 37 -1.20 11.81 -7.53
CA TRP A 37 -1.36 13.20 -7.95
C TRP A 37 -2.34 13.93 -7.01
N LEU A 38 -1.90 15.06 -6.45
CA LEU A 38 -2.73 15.91 -5.59
C LEU A 38 -3.14 17.18 -6.33
N HIS A 39 -4.43 17.55 -6.24
CA HIS A 39 -4.95 18.84 -6.67
C HIS A 39 -5.60 19.54 -5.48
N GLN A 40 -5.14 20.74 -5.15
CA GLN A 40 -5.60 21.51 -3.97
C GLN A 40 -5.55 20.70 -2.66
N GLY A 41 -4.52 19.86 -2.51
CA GLY A 41 -4.30 19.01 -1.34
C GLY A 41 -5.24 17.79 -1.23
N ARG A 42 -5.95 17.43 -2.31
CA ARG A 42 -6.78 16.22 -2.38
C ARG A 42 -6.25 15.31 -3.48
N VAL A 43 -6.36 13.99 -3.28
CA VAL A 43 -6.05 13.01 -4.33
C VAL A 43 -6.97 13.25 -5.52
N ALA A 44 -6.38 13.32 -6.71
CA ALA A 44 -7.05 13.65 -7.96
C ALA A 44 -6.68 12.67 -9.08
N GLY A 45 -7.49 12.63 -10.15
CA GLY A 45 -7.22 11.81 -11.34
C GLY A 45 -7.50 10.31 -11.17
N LEU A 46 -8.05 9.86 -10.04
CA LEU A 46 -8.41 8.45 -9.78
C LEU A 46 -9.92 8.16 -9.82
N ASN A 47 -10.73 9.21 -10.04
CA ASN A 47 -12.19 9.14 -9.97
C ASN A 47 -12.81 8.40 -11.17
N GLU A 48 -12.08 8.26 -12.27
CA GLU A 48 -12.55 7.63 -13.52
C GLU A 48 -12.81 6.13 -13.37
N THR A 49 -12.17 5.49 -12.40
CA THR A 49 -12.31 4.05 -12.11
C THR A 49 -13.67 3.66 -11.53
N LYS A 50 -14.50 4.64 -11.15
CA LYS A 50 -15.71 4.45 -10.34
C LYS A 50 -15.45 3.73 -9.00
N GLY A 51 -14.20 3.50 -8.61
CA GLY A 51 -13.84 2.83 -7.35
C GLY A 51 -14.10 3.70 -6.11
N LYS A 52 -13.94 3.10 -4.94
CA LYS A 52 -13.88 3.79 -3.65
C LYS A 52 -12.42 4.11 -3.35
N LEU A 53 -12.10 5.39 -3.21
CA LEU A 53 -10.77 5.85 -2.86
C LEU A 53 -10.67 6.06 -1.35
N ILE A 54 -9.64 5.48 -0.74
CA ILE A 54 -9.34 5.57 0.69
C ILE A 54 -8.00 6.27 0.88
N TYR A 55 -7.98 7.27 1.74
CA TYR A 55 -6.77 7.98 2.18
C TYR A 55 -7.14 8.84 3.39
N CYS A 56 -6.13 9.33 4.12
CA CYS A 56 -6.33 10.22 5.25
C CYS A 56 -6.80 11.61 4.78
N THR A 57 -8.12 11.84 4.74
CA THR A 57 -8.71 13.09 4.19
C THR A 57 -8.50 14.33 5.06
N SER A 58 -8.05 14.16 6.31
CA SER A 58 -7.68 15.28 7.19
C SER A 58 -6.33 15.91 6.81
N LEU A 59 -5.52 15.21 6.00
CA LEU A 59 -4.22 15.66 5.54
C LEU A 59 -4.30 16.23 4.13
N ARG A 60 -3.51 17.27 3.86
CA ARG A 60 -3.43 17.92 2.54
C ARG A 60 -2.26 17.46 1.68
N ASN A 61 -1.40 16.59 2.22
CA ASN A 61 -0.13 16.17 1.61
C ASN A 61 0.06 14.65 1.70
N VAL A 62 -1.01 13.87 1.61
CA VAL A 62 -0.95 12.41 1.64
C VAL A 62 -0.04 11.86 0.52
N ARG A 63 0.77 10.87 0.87
CA ARG A 63 1.67 10.17 -0.06
C ARG A 63 1.22 8.74 -0.36
N THR A 64 0.17 8.27 0.30
CA THR A 64 -0.43 6.97 0.02
C THR A 64 -1.94 7.10 -0.12
N CYS A 65 -2.51 6.20 -0.93
CA CYS A 65 -3.94 5.96 -0.96
C CYS A 65 -4.21 4.52 -1.41
N ILE A 66 -5.43 4.05 -1.19
CA ILE A 66 -5.92 2.75 -1.65
C ILE A 66 -7.13 2.98 -2.53
N LEU A 67 -7.13 2.42 -3.74
CA LEU A 67 -8.29 2.40 -4.62
C LEU A 67 -8.95 1.01 -4.58
N LEU A 68 -10.25 0.96 -4.34
CA LEU A 68 -11.03 -0.28 -4.29
C LEU A 68 -12.09 -0.32 -5.37
N ARG A 69 -12.26 -1.48 -6.00
CA ARG A 69 -13.43 -1.77 -6.82
C ARG A 69 -14.71 -1.71 -5.97
N ARG A 70 -15.81 -1.21 -6.54
CA ARG A 70 -17.12 -1.17 -5.86
C ARG A 70 -17.59 -2.57 -5.47
N GLY A 71 -18.26 -2.65 -4.31
CA GLY A 71 -18.83 -3.89 -3.78
C GLY A 71 -17.87 -4.70 -2.91
N LEU A 72 -16.62 -4.28 -2.76
CA LEU A 72 -15.71 -4.81 -1.73
C LEU A 72 -15.98 -4.12 -0.39
N ASP A 73 -15.91 -4.91 0.68
CA ASP A 73 -16.04 -4.43 2.04
C ASP A 73 -14.68 -4.07 2.61
N PHE A 74 -14.52 -2.82 3.02
CA PHE A 74 -13.26 -2.26 3.50
C PHE A 74 -13.51 -1.24 4.60
N LEU A 75 -12.90 -1.51 5.76
CA LEU A 75 -12.93 -0.67 6.94
C LEU A 75 -11.56 -0.04 7.17
N THR A 76 -11.47 1.28 7.01
CA THR A 76 -10.23 2.03 7.29
C THR A 76 -9.88 1.94 8.78
N LEU A 77 -8.60 1.66 9.09
CA LEU A 77 -8.06 1.73 10.44
C LEU A 77 -7.39 3.10 10.61
N ASN A 78 -8.20 4.10 10.98
CA ASN A 78 -7.78 5.50 10.97
C ASN A 78 -6.63 5.78 11.94
N GLU A 79 -6.53 5.03 13.03
CA GLU A 79 -5.49 5.11 14.05
C GLU A 79 -4.09 4.78 13.51
N PHE A 80 -4.00 4.03 12.41
CA PHE A 80 -2.73 3.72 11.72
C PHE A 80 -2.56 4.53 10.42
N CYS A 81 -3.54 5.34 10.02
CA CYS A 81 -3.43 6.14 8.81
C CYS A 81 -2.67 7.44 9.08
N SER A 82 -1.58 7.65 8.34
CA SER A 82 -0.76 8.85 8.41
C SER A 82 -0.59 9.46 7.02
N ARG A 83 0.35 10.41 6.89
CA ARG A 83 0.73 10.94 5.57
C ARG A 83 1.26 9.83 4.66
N ASP A 84 1.95 8.86 5.26
CA ASP A 84 2.83 7.91 4.58
C ASP A 84 2.29 6.47 4.63
N LEU A 85 1.13 6.29 5.27
CA LEU A 85 0.52 5.01 5.53
C LEU A 85 -1.01 5.15 5.37
N THR A 86 -1.60 4.35 4.48
CA THR A 86 -3.07 4.22 4.35
C THR A 86 -3.43 2.77 4.54
N VAL A 87 -4.25 2.46 5.54
CA VAL A 87 -4.49 1.08 5.99
C VAL A 87 -5.97 0.84 6.27
N GLY A 88 -6.42 -0.39 6.02
CA GLY A 88 -7.71 -0.86 6.47
C GLY A 88 -7.85 -2.38 6.40
N THR A 89 -8.94 -2.87 6.95
CA THR A 89 -9.31 -4.28 6.91
C THR A 89 -10.18 -4.53 5.68
N LEU A 90 -9.71 -5.39 4.77
CA LEU A 90 -10.43 -5.90 3.62
C LEU A 90 -11.14 -7.21 3.99
N THR A 91 -12.46 -7.24 3.83
CA THR A 91 -13.27 -8.45 4.00
C THR A 91 -13.60 -9.03 2.63
N TRP A 92 -13.28 -10.31 2.41
CA TRP A 92 -13.45 -10.97 1.12
C TRP A 92 -13.86 -12.44 1.28
N LYS A 93 -14.34 -13.08 0.22
CA LYS A 93 -14.74 -14.49 0.24
C LYS A 93 -13.75 -15.37 -0.52
N ASN A 94 -13.34 -16.49 0.09
CA ASN A 94 -12.57 -17.55 -0.56
C ASN A 94 -13.39 -18.85 -0.55
N GLY A 95 -13.90 -19.30 -1.70
CA GLY A 95 -14.71 -20.53 -1.74
C GLY A 95 -15.93 -20.51 -0.80
N GLY A 96 -16.54 -19.34 -0.60
CA GLY A 96 -17.66 -19.15 0.33
C GLY A 96 -17.28 -18.82 1.78
N ILE A 97 -16.02 -19.03 2.18
CA ILE A 97 -15.52 -18.69 3.51
C ILE A 97 -15.15 -17.20 3.55
N VAL A 98 -15.68 -16.47 4.53
CA VAL A 98 -15.32 -15.06 4.76
C VAL A 98 -13.92 -14.99 5.36
N GLN A 99 -13.06 -14.18 4.75
CA GLN A 99 -11.69 -13.89 5.14
C GLN A 99 -11.55 -12.40 5.44
N SER A 100 -10.60 -12.07 6.31
CA SER A 100 -10.32 -10.71 6.72
C SER A 100 -8.81 -10.49 6.71
N THR A 101 -8.37 -9.48 5.95
CA THR A 101 -6.95 -9.18 5.72
C THR A 101 -6.72 -7.71 5.98
N ILE A 102 -5.73 -7.36 6.80
CA ILE A 102 -5.25 -5.99 6.95
C ILE A 102 -4.42 -5.66 5.70
N VAL A 103 -4.77 -4.55 5.05
CA VAL A 103 -4.20 -4.13 3.78
C VAL A 103 -3.69 -2.70 3.91
N GLY A 104 -2.47 -2.44 3.48
CA GLY A 104 -1.85 -1.13 3.58
C GLY A 104 -1.07 -0.70 2.33
N SER A 105 -1.19 0.58 1.97
CA SER A 105 -0.25 1.27 1.07
C SER A 105 0.74 2.07 1.93
N VAL A 106 2.03 1.85 1.69
CA VAL A 106 3.14 2.39 2.48
C VAL A 106 4.10 3.16 1.58
N TYR A 107 4.54 4.33 2.03
CA TYR A 107 5.61 5.08 1.39
C TYR A 107 6.71 5.35 2.40
N LEU A 108 7.92 4.83 2.14
CA LEU A 108 9.08 5.00 3.03
C LEU A 108 10.00 6.08 2.46
N PRO A 109 9.86 7.35 2.88
CA PRO A 109 10.68 8.46 2.38
C PRO A 109 12.19 8.22 2.50
N TYR A 110 12.94 8.72 1.52
CA TYR A 110 14.41 8.73 1.60
C TYR A 110 14.94 9.72 2.65
N ASP A 111 14.24 10.84 2.81
CA ASP A 111 14.58 11.98 3.65
C ASP A 111 14.00 11.92 5.07
N ALA A 112 13.41 10.79 5.48
CA ALA A 112 12.98 10.63 6.86
C ALA A 112 14.18 10.65 7.82
N ARG A 113 13.99 11.34 8.95
CA ARG A 113 14.96 11.39 10.05
C ARG A 113 15.06 10.05 10.78
N GLU A 114 13.97 9.28 10.78
CA GLU A 114 13.90 7.93 11.32
C GLU A 114 14.15 6.91 10.21
N LEU A 115 14.94 5.88 10.53
CA LEU A 115 15.15 4.76 9.61
C LEU A 115 13.84 3.95 9.51
N PRO A 116 13.51 3.41 8.32
CA PRO A 116 12.40 2.48 8.20
C PRO A 116 12.68 1.18 8.99
N PRO A 117 11.65 0.51 9.52
CA PRO A 117 10.24 0.87 9.47
C PRO A 117 9.90 2.07 10.38
N SER A 118 8.94 2.91 9.97
CA SER A 118 8.42 3.98 10.84
C SER A 118 7.68 3.38 12.04
N ARG A 119 7.61 4.11 13.17
CA ARG A 119 6.86 3.68 14.36
C ARG A 119 5.40 3.28 14.05
N ASP A 120 4.71 4.01 13.17
CA ASP A 120 3.34 3.69 12.76
C ASP A 120 3.23 2.32 12.08
N LEU A 121 4.27 1.91 11.34
CA LEU A 121 4.32 0.64 10.64
C LEU A 121 4.63 -0.51 11.61
N GLU A 122 5.52 -0.29 12.58
CA GLU A 122 5.78 -1.26 13.66
C GLU A 122 4.49 -1.55 14.45
N LEU A 123 3.79 -0.50 14.88
CA LEU A 123 2.52 -0.62 15.61
C LEU A 123 1.46 -1.36 14.79
N LEU A 124 1.41 -1.15 13.47
CA LEU A 124 0.51 -1.89 12.59
C LEU A 124 0.83 -3.39 12.54
N VAL A 125 2.12 -3.75 12.49
CA VAL A 125 2.56 -5.15 12.48
C VAL A 125 2.23 -5.82 13.82
N GLU A 126 2.52 -5.14 14.94
CA GLU A 126 2.14 -5.60 16.28
C GLU A 126 0.62 -5.84 16.38
N GLU A 127 -0.19 -4.92 15.84
CA GLU A 127 -1.65 -5.06 15.83
C GLU A 127 -2.11 -6.25 14.98
N ALA A 128 -1.54 -6.43 13.79
CA ALA A 128 -1.87 -7.56 12.93
C ALA A 128 -1.54 -8.91 13.60
N GLN A 129 -0.40 -8.98 14.29
CA GLN A 129 0.01 -10.15 15.07
C GLN A 129 -0.94 -10.40 16.25
N ALA A 130 -1.28 -9.35 17.01
CA ALA A 130 -2.21 -9.44 18.14
C ALA A 130 -3.59 -9.95 17.70
N ARG A 131 -4.09 -9.46 16.54
CA ARG A 131 -5.36 -9.90 15.95
C ARG A 131 -5.29 -11.25 15.24
N ARG A 132 -4.09 -11.82 15.05
CA ARG A 132 -3.83 -13.01 14.21
C ARG A 132 -4.45 -12.88 12.80
N GLN A 133 -4.43 -11.67 12.26
CA GLN A 133 -4.95 -11.37 10.92
C GLN A 133 -3.83 -11.41 9.89
N GLN A 134 -4.17 -11.80 8.66
CA GLN A 134 -3.24 -11.69 7.54
C GLN A 134 -2.94 -10.22 7.27
N LEU A 135 -1.68 -9.91 6.96
CA LEU A 135 -1.21 -8.57 6.63
C LEU A 135 -0.67 -8.55 5.19
N LEU A 136 -1.18 -7.62 4.38
CA LEU A 136 -0.70 -7.35 3.02
C LEU A 136 -0.29 -5.88 2.92
N LEU A 137 0.99 -5.62 2.66
CA LEU A 137 1.51 -4.27 2.49
C LEU A 137 2.12 -4.12 1.10
N GLY A 138 1.72 -3.06 0.40
CA GLY A 138 2.36 -2.59 -0.82
C GLY A 138 3.18 -1.35 -0.49
N CYS A 139 4.46 -1.36 -0.85
CA CYS A 139 5.40 -0.36 -0.38
C CYS A 139 6.30 0.16 -1.50
N ASP A 140 6.48 1.47 -1.55
CA ASP A 140 7.70 2.05 -2.13
C ASP A 140 8.69 2.31 -1.01
N ALA A 141 9.72 1.47 -0.94
CA ALA A 141 10.72 1.51 0.13
C ALA A 141 11.82 2.57 -0.11
N ASN A 142 11.91 3.11 -1.34
CA ASN A 142 13.02 3.94 -1.83
C ASN A 142 14.40 3.45 -1.31
N ALA A 143 14.58 2.12 -1.31
CA ALA A 143 15.73 1.39 -0.78
C ALA A 143 16.27 0.46 -1.88
N HIS A 144 17.59 0.40 -2.03
CA HIS A 144 18.24 -0.48 -3.00
C HIS A 144 18.76 -1.73 -2.26
N HIS A 145 18.19 -2.89 -2.57
CA HIS A 145 18.60 -4.19 -2.01
C HIS A 145 18.73 -5.24 -3.13
N SER A 146 19.92 -5.79 -3.30
CA SER A 146 20.24 -6.72 -4.40
C SER A 146 19.80 -8.17 -4.15
N ALA A 147 19.84 -8.65 -2.91
CA ALA A 147 19.59 -10.07 -2.58
C ALA A 147 18.13 -10.43 -2.17
N GLY A 148 17.20 -9.48 -2.18
CA GLY A 148 15.86 -9.59 -1.57
C GLY A 148 14.74 -9.16 -2.50
N TRP A 149 14.96 -8.09 -3.28
CA TRP A 149 13.98 -7.56 -4.24
C TRP A 149 14.61 -7.13 -5.59
N GLY A 150 15.83 -7.61 -5.90
CA GLY A 150 16.42 -7.52 -7.25
C GLY A 150 17.05 -6.18 -7.66
N SER A 151 17.47 -5.31 -6.73
CA SER A 151 18.18 -4.07 -7.10
C SER A 151 19.63 -4.30 -7.57
N THR A 152 20.19 -3.38 -8.36
CA THR A 152 21.57 -3.47 -8.88
C THR A 152 22.67 -3.05 -7.87
N ASN A 153 22.29 -2.50 -6.72
CA ASN A 153 23.22 -2.10 -5.65
C ASN A 153 22.56 -2.27 -4.27
N THR A 154 23.39 -2.38 -3.24
CA THR A 154 23.02 -2.61 -1.83
C THR A 154 23.34 -1.32 -1.06
N ASN A 155 22.33 -0.64 -0.49
CA ASN A 155 22.57 0.51 0.40
C ASN A 155 22.47 0.09 1.88
N PRO A 156 22.97 0.91 2.84
CA PRO A 156 23.10 0.53 4.25
C PRO A 156 21.81 0.17 5.02
N ARG A 157 20.64 0.22 4.37
CA ARG A 157 19.33 -0.12 4.97
C ARG A 157 19.15 -1.63 5.19
N ASP A 158 20.02 -2.47 4.62
CA ASP A 158 19.84 -3.92 4.54
C ASP A 158 20.20 -4.70 5.81
N PHE A 159 20.84 -4.09 6.81
CA PHE A 159 21.45 -4.86 7.90
C PHE A 159 20.46 -5.39 8.97
N LEU A 160 19.20 -4.95 8.97
CA LEU A 160 18.24 -5.27 10.06
C LEU A 160 17.05 -6.16 9.66
N SER A 161 16.81 -6.45 8.38
CA SER A 161 15.69 -7.32 7.97
C SER A 161 15.95 -8.82 8.13
N SER A 162 17.19 -9.23 8.43
CA SER A 162 17.61 -10.64 8.40
C SER A 162 17.35 -11.42 9.70
N HIS A 163 16.95 -10.77 10.79
CA HIS A 163 16.84 -11.44 12.10
C HIS A 163 15.41 -11.82 12.54
N GLU A 164 14.36 -11.44 11.80
CA GLU A 164 12.97 -11.79 12.19
C GLU A 164 12.09 -12.29 11.02
N SER A 165 12.68 -12.98 10.04
CA SER A 165 11.92 -13.61 8.96
C SER A 165 11.58 -15.06 9.27
N ASN A 166 10.56 -15.27 10.10
CA ASN A 166 9.84 -16.54 10.16
C ASN A 166 8.33 -16.26 10.08
N ARG A 167 7.81 -16.14 8.84
CA ARG A 167 6.39 -16.08 8.40
C ARG A 167 5.83 -14.75 7.85
N ALA A 168 6.60 -14.01 7.07
CA ALA A 168 5.99 -13.05 6.13
C ALA A 168 6.20 -13.55 4.70
N GLU A 169 5.12 -14.02 4.05
CA GLU A 169 5.14 -14.33 2.62
C GLU A 169 4.89 -13.04 1.83
N TRP A 170 5.92 -12.59 1.12
CA TRP A 170 5.89 -11.42 0.26
C TRP A 170 5.74 -11.87 -1.20
N TRP A 171 4.59 -11.59 -1.82
CA TRP A 171 4.32 -11.95 -3.21
C TRP A 171 4.73 -10.82 -4.17
N ASN A 172 5.78 -11.06 -4.97
CA ASN A 172 6.17 -10.20 -6.09
C ASN A 172 5.51 -10.70 -7.39
N ILE A 173 4.77 -9.83 -8.07
CA ILE A 173 4.34 -10.03 -9.46
C ILE A 173 5.12 -9.02 -10.29
N HIS A 174 6.17 -9.48 -10.97
CA HIS A 174 6.90 -8.68 -11.97
C HIS A 174 6.20 -8.81 -13.33
N GLY A 175 5.99 -7.66 -13.98
CA GLY A 175 5.91 -7.54 -15.44
C GLY A 175 7.20 -6.93 -15.95
#